data_AF-A0A016U7A7-F1
#
_entry.id   AF-A0A016U7A7-F1
#
_cell.length_a   1.000
_cell.length_b   1.000
_cell.length_c   1.000
_cell.angle_alpha   90.00
_cell.angle_beta   90.00
_cell.angle_gamma   90.00
#
_symmetry.space_group_name_H-M   'P 1'
#
loop_
_entity.id
_entity.type
_entity.pdbx_description
1 polymer ?
#
loop_
_entity_poly.entity_id
_entity_poly.type
_entity_poly.pdbx_seq_one_letter_code
_entity_poly.pdbx_strand_id
1 'polypeptide(L)'
;MIASMRVNELQTVLSMFKMPKLGKKQELIQRCTDLLRTPALQIQVANQVKILVGKNNSRAAPYSVPMRNCMPNGIIMNGNSGGYTGYRGGAPLLHQMQSSAIHQQARILRNFVPVPLPFYDWHKTVLEPMELPAIMSGVKTPCKQSFTFSLPREYFVNWSINSPLPRYEIQLRFFQVPENYASQELPDDFPLNCVARIEEQHVQLPALIPTNKPNVEPKRPSRPVDITQYCVNVRDPSRPMRLMVEWTGDKRAWAVAIYLVYRVTSEILRDRATGAAKSAASGDVTNNDRPSHRQEEHVTRDLIRARLGGGNDDDIAMAQLKISLLCPVRIT
;
A
#
# COMPACT_ATOMS: atom_id res chain seq x y z
N MET A 1 -24.95 13.83 -14.71
CA MET A 1 -23.67 13.67 -15.44
C MET A 1 -22.54 14.52 -14.86
N ILE A 2 -22.71 15.83 -14.62
CA ILE A 2 -21.63 16.67 -14.06
C ILE A 2 -21.32 16.33 -12.59
N ALA A 3 -22.34 16.05 -11.76
CA ALA A 3 -22.14 15.72 -10.34
C ALA A 3 -21.31 14.45 -10.10
N SER A 4 -21.33 13.50 -11.04
CA SER A 4 -20.55 12.25 -11.01
C SER A 4 -19.10 12.41 -11.47
N MET A 5 -18.72 13.59 -11.99
CA MET A 5 -17.36 13.86 -12.46
C MET A 5 -16.38 14.05 -11.31
N ARG A 6 -15.12 13.65 -11.51
CA ARG A 6 -14.01 13.92 -10.60
C ARG A 6 -13.59 15.40 -10.68
N VAL A 7 -12.92 15.89 -9.64
CA VAL A 7 -12.43 17.29 -9.59
C VAL A 7 -11.58 17.64 -10.81
N ASN A 8 -10.66 16.76 -11.22
CA ASN A 8 -9.82 16.99 -12.40
C ASN A 8 -10.61 17.08 -13.71
N GLU A 9 -11.71 16.32 -13.84
CA GLU A 9 -12.58 16.35 -15.02
C GLU A 9 -13.37 17.66 -15.08
N LEU A 10 -13.89 18.12 -13.93
CA LEU A 10 -14.54 19.43 -13.80
C LEU A 10 -13.57 20.58 -14.15
N GLN A 11 -12.33 20.52 -13.65
CA GLN A 11 -11.28 21.50 -13.99
C GLN A 11 -10.91 21.49 -15.47
N THR A 12 -10.95 20.32 -16.12
CA THR A 12 -10.71 20.18 -17.57
C THR A 12 -11.79 20.88 -18.38
N VAL A 13 -13.06 20.68 -18.01
CA VAL A 13 -14.20 21.40 -18.64
C VAL A 13 -14.03 22.90 -18.45
N LEU A 14 -13.82 23.37 -17.22
CA LEU A 14 -13.65 24.80 -16.91
C LEU A 14 -12.44 25.42 -17.64
N SER A 15 -11.36 24.67 -17.83
CA SER A 15 -10.18 25.12 -18.56
C SER A 15 -10.47 25.50 -20.01
N MET A 16 -11.33 24.73 -20.68
CA MET A 16 -11.63 24.99 -22.10
C MET A 16 -12.41 26.28 -22.29
N PHE A 17 -13.23 26.66 -21.31
CA PHE A 17 -14.03 27.89 -21.33
C PHE A 17 -13.36 29.04 -20.56
N LYS A 18 -12.05 28.92 -20.26
CA LYS A 18 -11.25 29.92 -19.52
C LYS A 18 -11.86 30.33 -18.16
N MET A 19 -12.55 29.39 -17.50
CA MET A 19 -13.17 29.63 -16.20
C MET A 19 -12.23 29.32 -15.02
N PRO A 20 -12.46 29.92 -13.84
CA PRO A 20 -11.67 29.66 -12.64
C PRO A 20 -11.72 28.18 -12.18
N LYS A 21 -10.55 27.57 -12.02
CA LYS A 21 -10.35 26.13 -11.75
C LYS A 21 -10.18 25.77 -10.26
N LEU A 22 -10.03 26.77 -9.39
CA LEU A 22 -9.81 26.60 -7.95
C LEU A 22 -11.14 26.64 -7.20
N GLY A 23 -11.26 25.83 -6.15
CA GLY A 23 -12.45 25.77 -5.32
C GLY A 23 -12.82 24.36 -4.87
N LYS A 24 -13.78 24.26 -3.96
CA LYS A 24 -14.33 22.96 -3.51
C LYS A 24 -15.06 22.27 -4.65
N LYS A 25 -15.17 20.93 -4.62
CA LYS A 25 -15.85 20.14 -5.68
C LYS A 25 -17.25 20.67 -6.02
N GLN A 26 -18.02 21.08 -5.00
CA GLN A 26 -19.36 21.64 -5.19
C GLN A 26 -19.35 22.97 -5.96
N GLU A 27 -18.37 23.85 -5.71
CA GLU A 27 -18.22 25.11 -6.43
C GLU A 27 -17.85 24.88 -7.90
N LEU A 28 -17.02 23.86 -8.17
CA LEU A 28 -16.67 23.47 -9.54
C LEU A 28 -17.85 22.86 -10.29
N ILE A 29 -18.67 22.03 -9.62
CA ILE A 29 -19.92 21.50 -10.17
C ILE A 29 -20.88 22.64 -10.52
N GLN A 30 -21.03 23.62 -9.62
CA GLN A 30 -21.92 24.75 -9.83
C GLN A 30 -21.51 25.54 -11.08
N ARG A 31 -20.23 25.90 -11.20
CA ARG A 31 -19.72 26.64 -12.38
C ARG A 31 -19.90 25.87 -13.69
N CYS A 32 -19.67 24.55 -13.69
CA CYS A 32 -19.93 23.72 -14.87
C CYS A 32 -21.43 23.66 -15.21
N THR A 33 -22.30 23.71 -14.20
CA THR A 33 -23.76 23.74 -14.39
C THR A 33 -24.23 25.09 -14.94
N ASP A 34 -23.62 26.19 -14.50
CA ASP A 34 -23.90 27.53 -15.01
C ASP A 34 -23.45 27.67 -16.48
N LEU A 35 -22.33 27.05 -16.87
CA LEU A 35 -21.90 26.96 -18.28
C LEU A 35 -22.93 26.22 -19.15
N LEU A 36 -23.56 25.15 -18.64
CA LEU A 36 -24.62 24.44 -19.36
C LEU A 36 -25.92 25.26 -19.52
N ARG A 37 -26.14 26.23 -18.63
CA ARG A 37 -27.30 27.15 -18.74
C ARG A 37 -27.06 28.27 -19.74
N THR A 38 -25.84 28.43 -20.26
CA THR A 38 -25.50 29.45 -21.27
C THR A 38 -25.79 28.90 -22.67
N PRO A 39 -26.81 29.39 -23.40
CA PRO A 39 -27.25 28.79 -24.67
C PRO A 39 -26.16 28.73 -25.75
N ALA A 40 -25.29 29.75 -25.81
CA ALA A 40 -24.18 29.80 -26.76
C ALA A 40 -23.11 28.73 -26.54
N LEU A 41 -22.95 28.24 -25.31
CA LEU A 41 -21.91 27.29 -24.92
C LEU A 41 -22.46 25.89 -24.62
N GLN A 42 -23.77 25.75 -24.48
CA GLN A 42 -24.45 24.54 -24.02
C GLN A 42 -24.04 23.29 -24.83
N ILE A 43 -24.04 23.39 -26.16
CA ILE A 43 -23.70 22.26 -27.05
C ILE A 43 -22.23 21.85 -26.90
N GLN A 44 -21.32 22.82 -26.80
CA GLN A 44 -19.88 22.56 -26.66
C GLN A 44 -19.56 21.95 -25.29
N VAL A 45 -20.15 22.50 -24.22
CA VAL A 45 -20.00 21.98 -22.85
C VAL A 45 -20.60 20.58 -22.75
N ALA A 46 -21.80 20.35 -23.29
CA ALA A 46 -22.46 19.04 -23.26
C ALA A 46 -21.66 17.97 -24.03
N ASN A 47 -21.11 18.31 -25.20
CA ASN A 47 -20.26 17.39 -25.96
C ASN A 47 -18.98 17.05 -25.20
N GLN A 48 -18.35 18.02 -24.55
CA GLN A 48 -17.13 17.77 -23.78
C GLN A 48 -17.40 16.93 -22.52
N VAL A 49 -18.50 17.22 -21.80
CA VAL A 49 -18.96 16.39 -20.68
C VAL A 49 -19.25 14.97 -21.17
N LYS A 50 -19.88 14.80 -22.34
CA LYS A 50 -20.16 13.49 -22.93
C LYS A 50 -18.90 12.73 -23.36
N ILE A 51 -17.87 13.40 -23.87
CA ILE A 51 -16.58 12.78 -24.22
C ILE A 51 -15.84 12.33 -22.95
N LEU A 52 -15.81 13.17 -21.92
CA LEU A 52 -15.12 12.87 -20.66
C LEU A 52 -15.85 11.77 -19.86
N VAL A 53 -17.18 11.77 -19.87
CA VAL A 53 -18.00 10.70 -19.28
C VAL A 53 -17.97 9.42 -20.15
N GLY A 54 -17.95 9.54 -21.48
CA GLY A 54 -17.85 8.42 -22.43
C GLY A 54 -16.52 7.69 -22.37
N LYS A 55 -15.40 8.41 -22.16
CA LYS A 55 -14.09 7.81 -21.85
C LYS A 55 -14.09 7.01 -20.54
N ASN A 56 -14.99 7.33 -19.60
CA ASN A 56 -15.22 6.51 -18.40
C ASN A 56 -16.12 5.29 -18.67
N ASN A 57 -16.99 5.33 -19.70
CA ASN A 57 -17.87 4.19 -20.04
C ASN A 57 -17.18 3.12 -20.92
N SER A 58 -16.09 3.48 -21.61
CA SER A 58 -15.21 2.53 -22.33
C SER A 58 -14.12 1.92 -21.44
N ARG A 59 -14.04 2.31 -20.16
CA ARG A 59 -13.39 1.49 -19.15
C ARG A 59 -14.42 0.47 -18.70
N ALA A 60 -14.31 -0.75 -19.22
CA ALA A 60 -15.03 -1.89 -18.67
C ALA A 60 -14.98 -1.83 -17.14
N ALA A 61 -16.14 -1.94 -16.50
CA ALA A 61 -16.25 -2.07 -15.06
C ALA A 61 -15.31 -3.19 -14.58
N PRO A 62 -14.67 -3.10 -13.39
CA PRO A 62 -13.78 -4.15 -12.89
C PRO A 62 -14.52 -5.46 -12.52
N TYR A 63 -15.83 -5.52 -12.74
CA TYR A 63 -16.67 -6.63 -12.36
C TYR A 63 -17.61 -6.96 -13.51
N SER A 64 -17.36 -8.06 -14.19
CA SER A 64 -18.45 -8.86 -14.77
C SER A 64 -19.23 -9.44 -13.60
N VAL A 65 -20.41 -8.89 -13.33
CA VAL A 65 -21.39 -9.57 -12.46
C VAL A 65 -21.81 -10.83 -13.21
N PRO A 66 -21.60 -12.05 -12.67
CA PRO A 66 -22.14 -13.24 -13.30
C PRO A 66 -23.66 -13.17 -13.15
N MET A 67 -24.37 -12.88 -14.24
CA MET A 67 -25.79 -13.22 -14.34
C MET A 67 -25.87 -14.74 -14.19
N ARG A 68 -26.54 -15.15 -13.11
CA ARG A 68 -26.81 -16.53 -12.76
C ARG A 68 -27.81 -17.08 -13.77
N ASN A 69 -27.33 -17.59 -14.89
CA ASN A 69 -28.15 -18.41 -15.77
C ASN A 69 -28.32 -19.79 -15.13
N CYS A 70 -29.40 -19.91 -14.36
CA CYS A 70 -30.07 -21.17 -14.12
C CYS A 70 -30.56 -21.71 -15.48
N MET A 71 -30.36 -23.01 -15.75
CA MET A 71 -31.25 -23.97 -16.42
C MET A 71 -30.43 -25.20 -16.91
N PRO A 72 -31.05 -26.38 -17.09
CA PRO A 72 -30.55 -27.63 -16.52
C PRO A 72 -30.21 -28.73 -17.54
N ASN A 73 -29.71 -29.86 -17.00
CA ASN A 73 -29.65 -31.20 -17.59
C ASN A 73 -28.67 -31.47 -18.75
N GLY A 74 -27.88 -32.54 -18.58
CA GLY A 74 -27.66 -33.50 -19.67
C GLY A 74 -26.21 -33.89 -19.99
N ILE A 75 -25.82 -35.07 -19.50
CA ILE A 75 -25.10 -36.13 -20.24
C ILE A 75 -23.60 -35.97 -20.56
N ILE A 76 -22.91 -37.03 -20.19
CA ILE A 76 -21.53 -37.52 -20.39
C ILE A 76 -21.12 -37.55 -21.88
N MET A 77 -19.86 -37.22 -22.23
CA MET A 77 -18.98 -38.18 -22.93
C MET A 77 -17.51 -37.77 -23.06
N ASN A 78 -16.70 -38.81 -22.82
CA ASN A 78 -15.28 -39.00 -23.07
C ASN A 78 -15.05 -39.21 -24.59
N GLY A 79 -13.90 -38.81 -25.13
CA GLY A 79 -13.62 -38.98 -26.56
C GLY A 79 -12.21 -38.58 -26.98
N ASN A 80 -11.30 -39.54 -26.89
CA ASN A 80 -9.98 -39.54 -27.51
C ASN A 80 -10.09 -39.91 -29.00
N SER A 81 -9.56 -39.10 -29.91
CA SER A 81 -9.12 -39.54 -31.25
C SER A 81 -8.27 -38.47 -31.94
N GLY A 82 -7.12 -38.90 -32.48
CA GLY A 82 -6.20 -38.08 -33.25
C GLY A 82 -6.59 -37.92 -34.73
N GLY A 83 -5.86 -37.07 -35.44
CA GLY A 83 -5.97 -36.90 -36.89
C GLY A 83 -5.06 -35.79 -37.42
N TYR A 84 -4.23 -36.14 -38.40
CA TYR A 84 -3.19 -35.32 -39.05
C TYR A 84 -3.71 -34.26 -40.04
N THR A 85 -2.78 -33.39 -40.46
CA THR A 85 -2.79 -32.45 -41.62
C THR A 85 -3.49 -31.11 -41.39
N GLY A 86 -3.05 -29.93 -41.82
CA GLY A 86 -1.91 -29.47 -42.63
C GLY A 86 -2.22 -28.05 -43.15
N TYR A 87 -1.28 -27.12 -42.95
CA TYR A 87 -1.10 -25.80 -43.59
C TYR A 87 -2.07 -24.61 -43.32
N ARG A 88 -1.42 -23.52 -42.88
CA ARG A 88 -1.45 -22.14 -43.42
C ARG A 88 -2.08 -21.06 -42.51
N GLY A 89 -1.21 -20.13 -42.06
CA GLY A 89 -1.58 -18.72 -41.90
C GLY A 89 -1.43 -18.11 -40.51
N GLY A 90 -0.33 -17.38 -40.30
CA GLY A 90 -0.29 -16.19 -39.43
C GLY A 90 -0.39 -16.42 -37.92
N ALA A 91 0.70 -16.87 -37.29
CA ALA A 91 0.86 -16.64 -35.86
C ALA A 91 1.19 -15.15 -35.63
N PRO A 92 0.42 -14.39 -34.83
CA PRO A 92 0.95 -13.17 -34.25
C PRO A 92 2.07 -13.59 -33.29
N LEU A 93 3.24 -12.99 -33.46
CA LEU A 93 4.34 -13.08 -32.51
C LEU A 93 3.85 -12.52 -31.17
N LEU A 94 3.27 -13.36 -30.33
CA LEU A 94 3.22 -13.14 -28.90
C LEU A 94 4.68 -13.12 -28.45
N HIS A 95 5.20 -11.92 -28.27
CA HIS A 95 6.45 -11.68 -27.58
C HIS A 95 6.25 -12.18 -26.13
N GLN A 96 6.43 -13.48 -25.94
CA GLN A 96 6.56 -14.07 -24.62
C GLN A 96 7.87 -13.49 -24.08
N MET A 97 7.76 -12.39 -23.34
CA MET A 97 8.85 -11.86 -22.54
C MET A 97 9.32 -13.02 -21.66
N GLN A 98 10.44 -13.63 -22.05
CA GLN A 98 11.11 -14.64 -21.25
C GLN A 98 11.58 -13.93 -19.99
N SER A 99 10.77 -14.01 -18.91
CA SER A 99 11.21 -13.63 -17.57
C SER A 99 12.47 -14.44 -17.29
N SER A 100 13.61 -13.76 -17.25
CA SER A 100 14.88 -14.38 -16.91
C SER A 100 14.76 -14.81 -15.44
N ALA A 101 14.55 -16.11 -15.22
CA ALA A 101 14.65 -16.65 -13.87
C ALA A 101 16.08 -16.39 -13.42
N ILE A 102 16.24 -15.57 -12.39
CA ILE A 102 17.54 -15.43 -11.74
C ILE A 102 17.78 -16.78 -11.06
N HIS A 103 18.57 -17.65 -11.67
CA HIS A 103 19.03 -18.91 -11.08
C HIS A 103 20.09 -18.69 -9.98
N GLN A 104 20.02 -17.55 -9.28
CA GLN A 104 20.87 -17.27 -8.13
C GLN A 104 20.14 -17.79 -6.90
N GLN A 105 20.82 -18.61 -6.09
CA GLN A 105 20.26 -19.08 -4.82
C GLN A 105 19.88 -17.87 -3.96
N ALA A 106 18.66 -17.89 -3.43
CA ALA A 106 18.18 -16.86 -2.52
C ALA A 106 19.10 -16.77 -1.30
N ARG A 107 19.55 -15.55 -0.97
CA ARG A 107 20.47 -15.30 0.15
C ARG A 107 19.72 -14.68 1.31
N ILE A 108 20.03 -15.10 2.53
CA ILE A 108 19.54 -14.45 3.74
C ILE A 108 20.38 -13.18 3.96
N LEU A 109 19.71 -12.04 4.12
CA LEU A 109 20.33 -10.77 4.47
C LEU A 109 20.66 -10.74 5.96
N ARG A 110 21.96 -10.77 6.28
CA ARG A 110 22.45 -10.77 7.67
C ARG A 110 22.39 -9.37 8.28
N ASN A 111 22.38 -9.31 9.62
CA ASN A 111 22.33 -8.07 10.40
C ASN A 111 21.17 -7.15 10.00
N PHE A 112 20.08 -7.75 9.52
CA PHE A 112 18.92 -7.02 9.06
C PHE A 112 18.13 -6.44 10.24
N VAL A 113 17.86 -5.14 10.18
CA VAL A 113 17.10 -4.41 11.20
C VAL A 113 15.94 -3.66 10.52
N PRO A 114 14.69 -4.13 10.61
CA PRO A 114 13.54 -3.39 10.10
C PRO A 114 13.15 -2.27 11.06
N VAL A 115 12.69 -1.13 10.53
CA VAL A 115 12.06 -0.10 11.36
C VAL A 115 10.85 -0.71 12.11
N PRO A 116 10.79 -0.58 13.45
CA PRO A 116 9.64 -1.02 14.24
C PRO A 116 8.36 -0.26 13.86
N LEU A 117 7.23 -0.95 13.84
CA LEU A 117 5.95 -0.35 13.50
C LEU A 117 5.09 -0.21 14.77
N PRO A 118 4.70 1.00 15.20
CA PRO A 118 4.03 1.20 16.49
C PRO A 118 2.75 0.37 16.69
N PHE A 119 1.98 0.12 15.62
CA PHE A 119 0.72 -0.63 15.67
C PHE A 119 0.90 -2.15 15.63
N TYR A 120 2.14 -2.65 15.59
CA TYR A 120 2.45 -4.05 15.38
C TYR A 120 3.53 -4.50 16.34
N ASP A 121 3.16 -5.32 17.31
CA ASP A 121 4.12 -5.98 18.18
C ASP A 121 4.71 -7.16 17.41
N TRP A 122 6.04 -7.24 17.36
CA TRP A 122 6.72 -8.35 16.71
C TRP A 122 6.68 -9.60 17.60
N HIS A 123 6.33 -10.76 17.03
CA HIS A 123 6.33 -12.03 17.75
C HIS A 123 7.32 -13.04 17.19
N LYS A 124 7.37 -13.20 15.86
CA LYS A 124 8.22 -14.22 15.23
C LYS A 124 8.57 -13.88 13.79
N THR A 125 9.78 -14.23 13.38
CA THR A 125 10.18 -14.28 11.96
C THR A 125 9.70 -15.59 11.34
N VAL A 126 8.86 -15.50 10.31
CA VAL A 126 8.26 -16.64 9.58
C VAL A 126 9.05 -16.94 8.31
N LEU A 127 9.52 -15.89 7.63
CA LEU A 127 10.50 -15.96 6.56
C LEU A 127 11.61 -14.98 6.90
N GLU A 128 12.84 -15.49 7.02
CA GLU A 128 14.03 -14.67 7.20
C GLU A 128 14.13 -13.60 6.10
N PRO A 129 14.76 -12.45 6.36
CA PRO A 129 14.96 -11.42 5.34
C PRO A 129 15.76 -12.00 4.17
N MET A 130 15.09 -12.23 3.04
CA MET A 130 15.69 -12.78 1.83
C MET A 130 16.03 -11.67 0.85
N GLU A 131 17.26 -11.64 0.37
CA GLU A 131 17.75 -10.70 -0.63
C GLU A 131 17.12 -10.97 -2.00
N LEU A 132 16.69 -9.89 -2.65
CA LEU A 132 16.34 -9.82 -4.06
C LEU A 132 17.48 -9.04 -4.75
N PRO A 133 18.33 -9.74 -5.54
CA PRO A 133 19.61 -9.20 -5.97
C PRO A 133 19.45 -8.05 -6.97
N ALA A 134 20.43 -7.15 -6.94
CA ALA A 134 20.57 -6.09 -7.93
C ALA A 134 21.06 -6.61 -9.29
N ILE A 135 20.65 -5.94 -10.36
CA ILE A 135 21.06 -6.19 -11.74
C ILE A 135 22.12 -5.16 -12.15
N MET A 136 23.38 -5.59 -12.14
CA MET A 136 24.55 -4.74 -12.38
C MET A 136 24.66 -4.19 -13.81
N SER A 137 23.99 -4.80 -14.79
CA SER A 137 24.00 -4.31 -16.17
C SER A 137 23.36 -2.93 -16.34
N GLY A 138 22.60 -2.46 -15.35
CA GLY A 138 21.86 -1.20 -15.40
C GLY A 138 20.61 -1.25 -16.29
N VAL A 139 20.39 -2.36 -17.01
CA VAL A 139 19.19 -2.61 -17.79
C VAL A 139 18.09 -3.11 -16.86
N LYS A 140 16.92 -2.45 -16.93
CA LYS A 140 15.73 -2.89 -16.21
C LYS A 140 15.27 -4.25 -16.72
N THR A 141 15.33 -5.25 -15.84
CA THR A 141 15.07 -6.65 -16.20
C THR A 141 13.92 -7.21 -15.37
N PRO A 142 12.92 -7.89 -15.96
CA PRO A 142 11.94 -8.64 -15.19
C PRO A 142 12.62 -9.78 -14.40
N CYS A 143 12.44 -9.79 -13.09
CA CYS A 143 13.03 -10.74 -12.15
C CYS A 143 11.93 -11.50 -11.41
N LYS A 144 12.25 -12.73 -10.99
CA LYS A 144 11.33 -13.63 -10.29
C LYS A 144 12.10 -14.53 -9.33
N GLN A 145 11.60 -14.65 -8.11
CA GLN A 145 12.15 -15.53 -7.07
C GLN A 145 11.03 -16.22 -6.30
N SER A 146 11.24 -17.48 -5.93
CA SER A 146 10.32 -18.22 -5.04
C SER A 146 11.01 -18.55 -3.72
N PHE A 147 10.22 -18.51 -2.65
CA PHE A 147 10.60 -18.79 -1.28
C PHE A 147 9.59 -19.75 -0.65
N THR A 148 10.03 -20.50 0.35
CA THR A 148 9.17 -21.37 1.14
C THR A 148 9.20 -20.94 2.61
N PHE A 149 8.06 -20.98 3.27
CA PHE A 149 7.93 -20.65 4.69
C PHE A 149 6.86 -21.52 5.35
N SER A 150 6.94 -21.70 6.66
CA SER A 150 5.98 -22.52 7.42
C SER A 150 5.33 -21.70 8.52
N LEU A 151 4.02 -21.87 8.71
CA LEU A 151 3.27 -21.15 9.73
C LEU A 151 3.44 -21.82 11.11
N PRO A 152 3.68 -21.05 12.18
CA PRO A 152 3.78 -21.60 13.54
C PRO A 152 2.40 -22.03 14.09
N ARG A 153 2.10 -23.33 14.02
CA ARG A 153 0.77 -23.94 14.24
C ARG A 153 0.03 -23.47 15.50
N GLU A 154 0.75 -23.24 16.58
CA GLU A 154 0.22 -22.85 17.89
C GLU A 154 -0.61 -21.56 17.83
N TYR A 155 -0.36 -20.69 16.85
CA TYR A 155 -1.13 -19.45 16.64
C TYR A 155 -2.35 -19.62 15.72
N PHE A 156 -2.43 -20.70 14.91
CA PHE A 156 -3.39 -20.78 13.78
C PHE A 156 -4.58 -21.71 13.98
N VAL A 157 -4.60 -22.54 15.03
CA VAL A 157 -5.69 -23.52 15.25
C VAL A 157 -7.07 -22.85 15.32
N ASN A 158 -7.16 -21.63 15.85
CA ASN A 158 -8.42 -20.89 16.02
C ASN A 158 -8.43 -19.54 15.26
N TRP A 159 -7.64 -19.43 14.19
CA TRP A 159 -7.49 -18.15 13.50
C TRP A 159 -8.76 -17.79 12.71
N SER A 160 -9.36 -16.65 13.02
CA SER A 160 -10.45 -16.05 12.23
C SER A 160 -9.98 -14.76 11.58
N ILE A 161 -10.12 -14.66 10.25
CA ILE A 161 -9.82 -13.44 9.48
C ILE A 161 -10.72 -12.27 9.94
N ASN A 162 -11.90 -12.59 10.45
CA ASN A 162 -12.90 -11.61 10.86
C ASN A 162 -12.76 -11.18 12.32
N SER A 163 -11.74 -11.65 13.05
CA SER A 163 -11.50 -11.22 14.42
C SER A 163 -11.27 -9.70 14.48
N PRO A 164 -11.94 -8.98 15.40
CA PRO A 164 -11.69 -7.57 15.61
C PRO A 164 -10.26 -7.34 16.13
N LEU A 165 -9.77 -6.11 16.03
CA LEU A 165 -8.52 -5.73 16.70
C LEU A 165 -8.73 -5.72 18.23
N PRO A 166 -7.69 -6.05 19.02
CA PRO A 166 -6.36 -6.47 18.60
C PRO A 166 -6.28 -7.95 18.19
N ARG A 167 -5.38 -8.29 17.25
CA ARG A 167 -5.30 -9.66 16.70
C ARG A 167 -3.92 -9.98 16.10
N TYR A 168 -3.64 -11.26 15.91
CA TYR A 168 -2.48 -11.69 15.15
C TYR A 168 -2.68 -11.47 13.64
N GLU A 169 -1.60 -11.11 12.95
CA GLU A 169 -1.52 -10.95 11.49
C GLU A 169 -0.20 -11.55 10.96
N ILE A 170 -0.24 -12.07 9.74
CA ILE A 170 0.95 -12.45 8.97
C ILE A 170 1.30 -11.31 8.04
N GLN A 171 2.48 -10.74 8.26
CA GLN A 171 2.90 -9.50 7.66
C GLN A 171 4.05 -9.72 6.68
N LEU A 172 3.77 -9.50 5.38
CA LEU A 172 4.78 -9.44 4.33
C LEU A 172 5.35 -8.03 4.25
N ARG A 173 6.68 -7.92 4.29
CA ARG A 173 7.39 -6.63 4.22
C ARG A 173 8.48 -6.68 3.16
N PHE A 174 8.74 -5.51 2.56
CA PHE A 174 9.78 -5.31 1.56
C PHE A 174 10.65 -4.13 1.96
N PHE A 175 11.94 -4.18 1.60
CA PHE A 175 12.92 -3.18 2.00
C PHE A 175 13.87 -2.90 0.86
N GLN A 176 14.24 -1.64 0.65
CA GLN A 176 15.36 -1.31 -0.21
C GLN A 176 16.66 -1.51 0.58
N VAL A 177 17.62 -2.24 0.00
CA VAL A 177 18.91 -2.53 0.64
C VAL A 177 19.98 -1.61 0.05
N PRO A 178 20.61 -0.74 0.86
CA PRO A 178 21.75 0.07 0.44
C PRO A 178 22.98 -0.79 0.11
N GLU A 179 23.84 -0.32 -0.79
CA GLU A 179 25.05 -1.05 -1.24
C GLU A 179 26.01 -1.40 -0.09
N ASN A 180 26.15 -0.52 0.90
CA ASN A 180 27.01 -0.70 2.08
C ASN A 180 26.19 -1.00 3.35
N TYR A 181 25.14 -1.82 3.22
CA TYR A 181 24.31 -2.20 4.35
C TYR A 181 25.13 -2.95 5.41
N ALA A 182 25.03 -2.50 6.66
CA ALA A 182 25.74 -3.12 7.78
C ALA A 182 24.80 -3.53 8.92
N SER A 183 23.92 -2.61 9.34
CA SER A 183 22.94 -2.83 10.42
C SER A 183 21.96 -1.66 10.59
N GLN A 184 21.85 -0.76 9.60
CA GLN A 184 20.95 0.39 9.74
C GLN A 184 19.48 -0.05 9.75
N GLU A 185 18.61 0.72 10.40
CA GLU A 185 17.17 0.48 10.33
C GLU A 185 16.66 0.73 8.91
N LEU A 186 15.94 -0.25 8.36
CA LEU A 186 15.36 -0.17 7.01
C LEU A 186 13.85 0.05 7.08
N PRO A 187 13.33 1.14 6.51
CA PRO A 187 11.89 1.35 6.38
C PRO A 187 11.32 0.44 5.28
N ASP A 188 10.01 0.19 5.34
CA ASP A 188 9.33 -0.53 4.26
C ASP A 188 9.46 0.23 2.93
N ASP A 189 9.79 -0.47 1.85
CA ASP A 189 9.73 0.07 0.49
C ASP A 189 9.55 -1.07 -0.53
N PHE A 190 8.84 -0.81 -1.62
CA PHE A 190 8.52 -1.82 -2.61
C PHE A 190 9.47 -1.79 -3.81
N PRO A 191 9.92 -2.97 -4.30
CA PRO A 191 10.60 -3.06 -5.58
C PRO A 191 9.72 -2.52 -6.73
N LEU A 192 10.37 -2.02 -7.78
CA LEU A 192 9.69 -1.53 -8.98
C LEU A 192 8.84 -2.65 -9.61
N ASN A 193 7.60 -2.34 -9.98
CA ASN A 193 6.63 -3.31 -10.55
C ASN A 193 6.48 -4.60 -9.72
N CYS A 194 6.66 -4.53 -8.39
CA CYS A 194 6.58 -5.70 -7.53
C CYS A 194 5.22 -6.40 -7.62
N VAL A 195 5.20 -7.73 -7.68
CA VAL A 195 4.02 -8.59 -7.58
C VAL A 195 4.38 -9.70 -6.61
N ALA A 196 3.48 -9.97 -5.65
CA ALA A 196 3.63 -11.08 -4.72
C ALA A 196 2.48 -12.07 -4.91
N ARG A 197 2.79 -13.36 -4.86
CA ARG A 197 1.79 -14.45 -4.84
C ARG A 197 2.09 -15.39 -3.69
N ILE A 198 1.05 -15.76 -2.96
CA ILE A 198 1.10 -16.85 -1.99
C ILE A 198 0.44 -18.04 -2.68
N GLU A 199 1.18 -19.12 -2.84
CA GLU A 199 0.84 -20.24 -3.73
C GLU A 199 0.59 -19.78 -5.17
N GLU A 200 -0.67 -19.77 -5.58
CA GLU A 200 -1.14 -19.32 -6.90
C GLU A 200 -1.94 -18.01 -6.80
N GLN A 201 -2.24 -17.54 -5.58
CA GLN A 201 -3.10 -16.40 -5.36
C GLN A 201 -2.31 -15.08 -5.33
N HIS A 202 -2.77 -14.10 -6.10
CA HIS A 202 -2.22 -12.76 -6.10
C HIS A 202 -2.51 -12.01 -4.79
N VAL A 203 -1.45 -11.54 -4.14
CA VAL A 203 -1.53 -10.67 -2.95
C VAL A 203 -1.91 -9.26 -3.38
N GLN A 204 -2.88 -8.67 -2.70
CA GLN A 204 -3.29 -7.28 -2.93
C GLN A 204 -2.28 -6.32 -2.29
N LEU A 205 -1.38 -5.78 -3.11
CA LEU A 205 -0.40 -4.77 -2.69
C LEU A 205 -1.02 -3.35 -2.67
N PRO A 206 -0.43 -2.39 -1.94
CA PRO A 206 -0.88 -0.99 -1.96
C PRO A 206 -0.94 -0.43 -3.38
N ALA A 207 -1.96 0.36 -3.68
CA ALA A 207 -2.11 0.97 -5.00
C ALA A 207 -0.97 1.97 -5.28
N LEU A 208 -0.53 2.05 -6.53
CA LEU A 208 0.45 3.04 -6.97
C LEU A 208 -0.12 4.45 -6.81
N ILE A 209 0.71 5.37 -6.33
CA ILE A 209 0.36 6.79 -6.25
C ILE A 209 0.42 7.36 -7.68
N PRO A 210 -0.68 7.93 -8.19
CA PRO A 210 -0.67 8.60 -9.49
C PRO A 210 0.35 9.75 -9.49
N THR A 211 1.21 9.79 -10.50
CA THR A 211 2.16 10.90 -10.71
C THR A 211 1.89 11.57 -12.04
N ASN A 212 1.83 12.91 -12.02
CA ASN A 212 1.74 13.74 -13.23
C ASN A 212 3.12 14.22 -13.70
N LYS A 213 4.19 13.89 -12.97
CA LYS A 213 5.55 14.31 -13.31
C LYS A 213 6.13 13.35 -14.37
N PRO A 214 6.58 13.85 -15.53
CA PRO A 214 7.23 13.00 -16.52
C PRO A 214 8.50 12.37 -15.92
N ASN A 215 8.79 11.14 -16.32
CA ASN A 215 9.96 10.35 -15.89
C ASN A 215 10.03 10.02 -14.39
N VAL A 216 9.00 10.32 -13.59
CA VAL A 216 8.91 9.84 -12.21
C VAL A 216 8.25 8.48 -12.19
N GLU A 217 8.96 7.48 -11.68
CA GLU A 217 8.43 6.14 -11.51
C GLU A 217 7.25 6.15 -10.52
N PRO A 218 6.11 5.53 -10.87
CA PRO A 218 5.02 5.33 -9.93
C PRO A 218 5.51 4.55 -8.71
N LYS A 219 5.34 5.12 -7.52
CA LYS A 219 5.68 4.47 -6.25
C LYS A 219 4.43 4.00 -5.53
N ARG A 220 4.55 2.88 -4.83
CA ARG A 220 3.54 2.46 -3.86
C ARG A 220 3.79 3.16 -2.52
N PRO A 221 2.76 3.45 -1.73
CA PRO A 221 2.95 3.84 -0.34
C PRO A 221 3.71 2.73 0.41
N SER A 222 4.85 3.08 0.98
CA SER A 222 5.65 2.25 1.87
C SER A 222 4.86 1.84 3.11
N ARG A 223 4.45 0.56 3.17
CA ARG A 223 3.76 -0.02 4.32
C ARG A 223 3.81 -1.55 4.27
N PRO A 224 3.71 -2.23 5.43
CA PRO A 224 3.53 -3.68 5.46
C PRO A 224 2.26 -4.15 4.74
N VAL A 225 2.23 -5.42 4.37
CA VAL A 225 1.07 -6.08 3.74
C VAL A 225 0.59 -7.24 4.60
N ASP A 226 -0.67 -7.18 5.03
CA ASP A 226 -1.34 -8.31 5.69
C ASP A 226 -1.64 -9.40 4.65
N ILE A 227 -1.02 -10.56 4.82
CA ILE A 227 -1.19 -11.74 3.98
C ILE A 227 -1.97 -12.88 4.67
N THR A 228 -2.50 -12.63 5.86
CA THR A 228 -3.20 -13.63 6.69
C THR A 228 -4.26 -14.41 5.92
N GLN A 229 -5.10 -13.71 5.15
CA GLN A 229 -6.19 -14.30 4.37
C GLN A 229 -5.72 -15.33 3.31
N TYR A 230 -4.48 -15.22 2.85
CA TYR A 230 -3.89 -16.15 1.89
C TYR A 230 -3.27 -17.39 2.56
N CYS A 231 -3.16 -17.37 3.89
CA CYS A 231 -2.49 -18.39 4.71
C CYS A 231 -3.45 -19.34 5.45
N VAL A 232 -4.72 -18.98 5.60
CA VAL A 232 -5.68 -19.72 6.45
C VAL A 232 -6.45 -20.86 5.76
N ASN A 233 -6.56 -20.85 4.43
CA ASN A 233 -7.31 -21.90 3.69
C ASN A 233 -6.45 -23.13 3.36
N VAL A 234 -5.34 -23.35 4.06
CA VAL A 234 -4.44 -24.47 3.79
C VAL A 234 -5.02 -25.73 4.44
N ARG A 235 -5.36 -26.73 3.61
CA ARG A 235 -5.90 -28.03 4.07
C ARG A 235 -5.00 -28.76 5.07
N ASP A 236 -3.70 -28.49 5.00
CA ASP A 236 -2.69 -29.07 5.88
C ASP A 236 -1.75 -27.96 6.43
N PRO A 237 -1.93 -27.53 7.70
CA PRO A 237 -1.06 -26.55 8.35
C PRO A 237 0.40 -27.01 8.51
N SER A 238 0.71 -28.30 8.27
CA SER A 238 2.10 -28.81 8.23
C SER A 238 2.88 -28.29 7.05
N ARG A 239 2.18 -28.02 5.96
CA ARG A 239 2.80 -27.91 4.65
C ARG A 239 3.45 -26.54 4.52
N PRO A 240 4.74 -26.48 4.13
CA PRO A 240 5.36 -25.23 3.75
C PRO A 240 4.54 -24.54 2.66
N MET A 241 4.37 -23.25 2.81
CA MET A 241 3.74 -22.38 1.83
C MET A 241 4.78 -21.77 0.91
N ARG A 242 4.40 -21.52 -0.34
CA ARG A 242 5.27 -20.89 -1.35
C ARG A 242 4.93 -19.41 -1.53
N LEU A 243 5.89 -18.54 -1.26
CA LEU A 243 5.87 -17.13 -1.69
C LEU A 243 6.57 -17.03 -3.05
N MET A 244 5.96 -16.35 -4.02
CA MET A 244 6.60 -15.95 -5.26
C MET A 244 6.61 -14.43 -5.35
N VAL A 245 7.79 -13.85 -5.59
CA VAL A 245 7.97 -12.41 -5.80
C VAL A 245 8.46 -12.20 -7.24
N GLU A 246 7.79 -11.30 -7.96
CA GLU A 246 8.22 -10.79 -9.26
C GLU A 246 8.46 -9.28 -9.13
N TRP A 247 9.51 -8.77 -9.76
CA TRP A 247 9.83 -7.34 -9.74
C TRP A 247 10.60 -6.95 -11.00
N THR A 248 10.77 -5.65 -11.24
CA THR A 248 11.73 -5.13 -12.22
C THR A 248 13.05 -4.88 -11.50
N GLY A 249 14.04 -5.74 -11.73
CA GLY A 249 15.40 -5.57 -11.23
C GLY A 249 16.12 -4.43 -11.96
N ASP A 250 16.86 -3.65 -11.18
CA ASP A 250 17.73 -2.56 -11.62
C ASP A 250 18.98 -2.56 -10.73
N LYS A 251 19.69 -1.43 -10.61
CA LYS A 251 20.90 -1.35 -9.78
C LYS A 251 20.63 -1.46 -8.26
N ARG A 252 19.37 -1.45 -7.80
CA ARG A 252 19.01 -1.53 -6.39
C ARG A 252 18.83 -3.00 -5.97
N ALA A 253 19.37 -3.32 -4.81
CA ALA A 253 19.04 -4.55 -4.10
C ALA A 253 17.81 -4.32 -3.20
N TRP A 254 17.06 -5.39 -2.98
CA TRP A 254 15.88 -5.36 -2.10
C TRP A 254 15.92 -6.54 -1.14
N ALA A 255 15.08 -6.51 -0.12
CA ALA A 255 14.83 -7.65 0.74
C ALA A 255 13.33 -7.88 0.90
N VAL A 256 12.96 -9.13 1.15
CA VAL A 256 11.59 -9.55 1.49
C VAL A 256 11.61 -10.39 2.75
N ALA A 257 10.68 -10.15 3.66
CA ALA A 257 10.56 -10.90 4.92
C ALA A 257 9.08 -11.12 5.27
N ILE A 258 8.81 -12.15 6.08
CA ILE A 258 7.47 -12.41 6.63
C ILE A 258 7.57 -12.51 8.15
N TYR A 259 6.69 -11.79 8.84
CA TYR A 259 6.61 -11.77 10.30
C TYR A 259 5.23 -12.19 10.78
N LEU A 260 5.19 -12.88 11.91
CA LEU A 260 4.01 -12.95 12.77
C LEU A 260 4.04 -11.74 13.69
N VAL A 261 2.96 -10.96 13.67
CA VAL A 261 2.82 -9.74 14.46
C VAL A 261 1.48 -9.73 15.19
N TYR A 262 1.41 -9.00 16.29
CA TYR A 262 0.15 -8.70 16.99
C TYR A 262 -0.22 -7.24 16.74
N ARG A 263 -1.31 -7.05 15.98
CA ARG A 263 -1.80 -5.73 15.62
C ARG A 263 -2.67 -5.16 16.73
N VAL A 264 -2.26 -4.01 17.26
CA VAL A 264 -2.92 -3.34 18.38
C VAL A 264 -3.91 -2.26 17.93
N THR A 265 -4.76 -1.82 18.84
CA THR A 265 -5.71 -0.72 18.61
C THR A 265 -5.10 0.64 18.93
N SER A 266 -5.77 1.72 18.51
CA SER A 266 -5.41 3.09 18.89
C SER A 266 -5.44 3.32 20.40
N GLU A 267 -6.36 2.68 21.11
CA GLU A 267 -6.51 2.81 22.57
C GLU A 267 -5.31 2.19 23.28
N ILE A 268 -4.87 0.99 22.83
CA ILE A 268 -3.68 0.34 23.36
C ILE A 268 -2.45 1.22 23.14
N LEU A 269 -2.27 1.78 21.94
CA LEU A 269 -1.13 2.67 21.68
C LEU A 269 -1.18 3.97 22.47
N ARG A 270 -2.36 4.57 22.61
CA ARG A 270 -2.54 5.74 23.48
C ARG A 270 -2.12 5.40 24.91
N ASP A 271 -2.60 4.28 25.44
CA ASP A 271 -2.32 3.88 26.81
C ASP A 271 -0.81 3.60 27.00
N ARG A 272 -0.13 3.06 25.99
CA ARG A 272 1.35 2.94 25.98
C ARG A 272 2.03 4.32 26.00
N ALA A 273 1.60 5.22 25.11
CA ALA A 273 2.17 6.56 24.96
C ALA A 273 1.97 7.46 26.19
N THR A 274 0.87 7.28 26.93
CA THR A 274 0.57 8.05 28.14
C THR A 274 1.02 7.35 29.43
N GLY A 275 1.64 6.18 29.33
CA GLY A 275 2.01 5.35 30.49
C GLY A 275 0.83 4.77 31.26
N ALA A 276 -0.40 4.82 30.72
CA ALA A 276 -1.61 4.27 31.32
C ALA A 276 -1.76 2.76 31.13
N ALA A 277 -1.00 2.16 30.22
CA ALA A 277 -1.04 0.72 29.95
C ALA A 277 -0.67 -0.09 31.21
N LYS A 278 -1.61 -0.88 31.73
CA LYS A 278 -1.32 -1.83 32.82
C LYS A 278 -0.46 -2.97 32.27
N SER A 279 0.52 -3.40 33.05
CA SER A 279 1.53 -4.44 32.78
C SER A 279 0.95 -5.86 32.62
N ALA A 280 -0.08 -6.05 31.79
CA ALA A 280 -0.88 -7.28 31.80
C ALA A 280 -0.72 -8.17 30.55
N ALA A 281 0.05 -7.80 29.53
CA ALA A 281 0.12 -8.57 28.27
C ALA A 281 1.51 -9.07 27.85
N SER A 282 2.60 -8.51 28.37
CA SER A 282 3.95 -9.06 28.17
C SER A 282 4.57 -9.22 29.54
N GLY A 283 4.80 -10.47 29.97
CA GLY A 283 5.45 -10.81 31.24
C GLY A 283 6.93 -10.43 31.31
N ASP A 284 7.32 -9.34 30.65
CA ASP A 284 8.66 -8.79 30.68
C ASP A 284 8.70 -7.68 31.75
N VAL A 285 9.35 -7.99 32.86
CA VAL A 285 9.56 -7.13 34.04
C VAL A 285 10.95 -6.48 33.93
N THR A 286 11.42 -6.18 32.72
CA THR A 286 12.71 -5.51 32.54
C THR A 286 12.54 -4.17 31.82
N ASN A 287 12.95 -3.12 32.53
CA ASN A 287 12.98 -1.70 32.18
C ASN A 287 11.67 -0.91 32.29
N ASN A 288 11.62 -0.16 33.40
CA ASN A 288 10.66 0.87 33.76
C ASN A 288 10.82 2.16 32.91
N ASP A 289 11.55 2.12 31.80
CA ASP A 289 11.72 3.21 30.84
C ASP A 289 10.54 3.28 29.87
N ARG A 290 9.33 3.39 30.43
CA ARG A 290 8.16 3.66 29.60
C ARG A 290 8.21 5.12 29.19
N PRO A 291 8.20 5.45 27.88
CA PRO A 291 8.13 6.83 27.44
C PRO A 291 6.79 7.42 27.90
N SER A 292 6.82 8.14 29.01
CA SER A 292 5.76 9.08 29.34
C SER A 292 5.99 10.29 28.47
N HIS A 293 5.18 10.46 27.41
CA HIS A 293 5.18 11.70 26.63
C HIS A 293 4.60 12.89 27.43
N ARG A 294 4.38 12.73 28.74
CA ARG A 294 4.04 13.82 29.64
C ARG A 294 5.27 14.72 29.79
N GLN A 295 5.21 15.86 29.14
CA GLN A 295 6.19 16.92 29.33
C GLN A 295 6.00 17.56 30.71
N GLU A 296 7.10 17.79 31.41
CA GLU A 296 7.06 18.53 32.67
C GLU A 296 6.65 19.99 32.44
N GLU A 297 5.86 20.53 33.36
CA GLU A 297 5.30 21.89 33.27
C GLU A 297 6.40 22.94 33.04
N HIS A 298 7.52 22.81 33.75
CA HIS A 298 8.60 23.79 33.69
C HIS A 298 9.19 23.92 32.28
N VAL A 299 9.28 22.83 31.52
CA VAL A 299 9.80 22.85 30.13
C VAL A 299 8.90 23.71 29.24
N THR A 300 7.58 23.56 29.36
CA THR A 300 6.62 24.39 28.61
C THR A 300 6.67 25.83 29.07
N ARG A 301 6.78 26.07 30.39
CA ARG A 301 6.88 27.41 30.97
C ARG A 301 8.13 28.16 30.49
N ASP A 302 9.27 27.49 30.46
CA ASP A 302 10.53 28.10 30.04
C ASP A 302 10.56 28.36 28.53
N LEU A 303 9.93 27.48 27.73
CA LEU A 303 9.67 27.75 26.32
C LEU A 303 8.81 29.01 26.12
N ILE A 304 7.74 29.17 26.90
CA ILE A 304 6.89 30.37 26.83
C ILE A 304 7.70 31.62 27.20
N ARG A 305 8.51 31.57 28.26
CA ARG A 305 9.39 32.69 28.65
C ARG A 305 10.38 33.04 27.55
N ALA A 306 11.05 32.05 26.96
CA ALA A 306 11.99 32.28 25.87
C ALA A 306 11.31 32.91 24.65
N ARG A 307 10.07 32.53 24.34
CA ARG A 307 9.31 33.10 23.22
C ARG A 307 8.84 34.53 23.48
N LEU A 308 8.54 34.89 24.72
CA LEU A 308 8.09 36.23 25.10
C LEU A 308 9.25 37.19 25.44
N GLY A 309 10.42 36.66 25.80
CA GLY A 309 11.55 37.46 26.27
C GLY A 309 12.22 38.33 25.20
N GLY A 310 12.02 38.02 23.91
CA GLY A 310 12.80 38.61 22.81
C GLY A 310 14.26 38.14 22.87
N GLY A 311 14.90 37.94 21.72
CA GLY A 311 16.37 37.83 21.70
C GLY A 311 16.99 39.13 22.20
N ASN A 312 18.25 39.10 22.67
CA ASN A 312 18.97 40.30 23.14
C ASN A 312 19.09 41.43 22.09
N ASP A 313 18.75 41.17 20.81
CA ASP A 313 18.83 42.10 19.67
C ASP A 313 17.49 42.30 18.92
N ASP A 314 16.36 41.84 19.47
CA ASP A 314 15.06 41.98 18.79
C ASP A 314 14.37 43.31 19.14
N ASP A 315 14.32 44.26 18.19
CA ASP A 315 13.53 45.50 18.30
C ASP A 315 12.01 45.25 18.42
N ILE A 316 11.56 44.03 18.08
CA ILE A 316 10.15 43.63 18.09
C ILE A 316 10.03 42.28 18.81
N ALA A 317 9.40 42.29 19.99
CA ALA A 317 9.12 41.09 20.78
C ALA A 317 7.62 40.72 20.77
N MET A 318 7.32 39.43 20.96
CA MET A 318 5.94 38.96 21.15
C MET A 318 5.41 39.38 22.54
N ALA A 319 4.38 40.24 22.57
CA ALA A 319 3.76 40.68 23.82
C ALA A 319 2.81 39.65 24.45
N GLN A 320 2.23 38.75 23.65
CA GLN A 320 1.31 37.72 24.13
C GLN A 320 1.38 36.47 23.26
N LEU A 321 1.10 35.31 23.86
CA LEU A 321 1.03 34.02 23.17
C LEU A 321 -0.35 33.41 23.41
N LYS A 322 -1.12 33.20 22.32
CA LYS A 322 -2.47 32.61 22.36
C LYS A 322 -2.42 31.14 21.97
N ILE A 323 -2.96 30.26 22.82
CA ILE A 323 -3.00 28.81 22.60
C ILE A 323 -4.46 28.36 22.58
N SER A 324 -4.81 27.54 21.59
CA SER A 324 -6.11 26.86 21.55
C SER A 324 -6.06 25.61 22.44
N LEU A 325 -7.07 25.43 23.30
CA LEU A 325 -7.29 24.16 24.01
C LEU A 325 -8.02 23.12 23.13
N LEU A 326 -8.48 23.52 21.95
CA LEU A 326 -9.09 22.60 20.98
C LEU A 326 -8.02 21.87 20.18
N CYS A 327 -8.23 20.55 20.02
CA CYS A 327 -7.38 19.72 19.18
C CYS A 327 -7.47 20.17 17.71
N PRO A 328 -6.35 20.54 17.06
CA PRO A 328 -6.37 21.05 15.68
C PRO A 328 -6.77 19.99 14.64
N VAL A 329 -6.69 18.70 14.99
CA VAL A 329 -7.04 17.58 14.10
C VAL A 329 -8.54 17.26 14.14
N ARG A 330 -9.23 17.60 15.23
CA ARG A 330 -10.67 17.33 15.44
C ARG A 330 -11.58 18.52 15.18
N ILE A 331 -11.12 19.53 14.43
CA ILE A 331 -11.97 20.66 14.05
C ILE A 331 -12.92 20.19 12.93
N THR A 332 -14.04 19.60 13.35
CA THR A 332 -15.22 19.30 12.53
C THR A 332 -16.44 19.83 13.23
#